data_AF-A0A1X3ERB6-F1
#
_entry.id   AF-A0A1X3ERB6-F1
#
_cell.length_a   1.000
_cell.length_b   1.000
_cell.length_c   1.000
_cell.angle_alpha   90.00
_cell.angle_beta   90.00
_cell.angle_gamma   90.00
#
_symmetry.space_group_name_H-M   'P 1'
#
loop_
_entity.id
_entity.type
_entity.pdbx_description
1 polymer ?
#
loop_
_entity_poly.entity_id
_entity_poly.type
_entity_poly.pdbx_seq_one_letter_code
_entity_poly.pdbx_strand_id
1 'polypeptide(L)' 'MLSPEELAAVDDFRFKHRMPTRAAAVRELLKLGLATAAVDAGANVKSSRFGVFGRGPDGHTQPHPERGSED' A
#
# COMPACT_ATOMS: atom_id res chain seq x y z
N MET A 1 1.78 -1.29 -6.94
CA MET A 1 3.02 -2.05 -6.70
C MET A 1 4.12 -1.04 -6.48
N LEU A 2 5.03 -1.29 -5.51
CA LEU A 2 6.09 -0.33 -5.19
C LEU A 2 6.99 -0.08 -6.40
N SER A 3 7.44 1.15 -6.60
CA SER A 3 8.43 1.49 -7.62
C SER A 3 9.80 0.89 -7.27
N PRO A 4 10.73 0.79 -8.23
CA PRO A 4 12.09 0.33 -7.96
C PRO A 4 12.81 1.16 -6.88
N GLU A 5 12.60 2.47 -6.88
CA GLU A 5 13.18 3.41 -5.92
C GLU A 5 12.61 3.18 -4.51
N GLU A 6 11.30 2.99 -4.41
CA GLU A 6 10.64 2.65 -3.14
C GLU A 6 11.13 1.30 -2.60
N LEU A 7 11.34 0.31 -3.48
CA LEU A 7 11.87 -0.99 -3.10
C LEU A 7 13.31 -0.88 -2.55
N ALA A 8 14.15 -0.05 -3.16
CA ALA A 8 15.51 0.21 -2.71
C ALA A 8 15.53 0.88 -1.33
N ALA A 9 14.63 1.85 -1.09
CA ALA A 9 14.51 2.48 0.22
C ALA A 9 14.14 1.48 1.35
N VAL A 10 13.26 0.52 1.05
CA VAL A 10 12.91 -0.56 2.00
C VAL A 10 14.11 -1.47 2.26
N ASP A 11 14.89 -1.81 1.23
CA ASP A 11 16.08 -2.65 1.38
C ASP A 11 17.20 -1.93 2.15
N ASP A 12 17.41 -0.63 1.93
CA ASP A 12 18.35 0.18 2.70
C ASP A 12 17.99 0.20 4.19
N PHE A 13 16.72 0.42 4.49
CA PHE A 13 16.22 0.35 5.87
C PHE A 13 16.46 -1.03 6.47
N ARG A 14 16.16 -2.11 5.73
CA ARG A 14 16.40 -3.50 6.15
C ARG A 14 17.86 -3.71 6.52
N PHE A 15 18.78 -3.30 5.66
CA PHE A 15 20.22 -3.52 5.87
C PHE A 15 20.77 -2.71 7.04
N LYS A 16 20.36 -1.44 7.16
CA LYS A 16 20.73 -0.58 8.30
C LYS A 16 20.30 -1.18 9.64
N HIS A 17 19.11 -1.79 9.68
CA HIS A 17 18.54 -2.40 10.90
C HIS A 17 18.85 -3.89 11.04
N ARG A 18 19.72 -4.45 10.18
CA ARG A 18 20.11 -5.87 10.18
C ARG A 18 18.92 -6.83 10.17
N MET A 19 17.87 -6.47 9.43
CA MET A 19 16.64 -7.24 9.34
C MET A 19 16.80 -8.39 8.33
N PRO A 20 16.31 -9.61 8.66
CA PRO A 20 16.57 -10.81 7.86
C PRO A 20 15.75 -10.89 6.57
N THR A 21 14.57 -10.24 6.51
CA THR A 21 13.69 -10.31 5.34
C THR A 21 13.08 -8.94 5.01
N ARG A 22 12.72 -8.74 3.74
CA ARG A 22 12.02 -7.53 3.29
C ARG A 22 10.65 -7.37 3.97
N ALA A 23 9.95 -8.49 4.19
CA ALA A 23 8.68 -8.49 4.91
C ALA A 23 8.82 -8.00 6.37
N ALA A 24 9.90 -8.36 7.06
CA ALA A 24 10.18 -7.85 8.41
C ALA A 24 10.40 -6.33 8.40
N ALA A 25 11.15 -5.81 7.43
CA ALA A 25 11.34 -4.37 7.24
C ALA A 25 10.03 -3.63 6.99
N VAL A 26 9.16 -4.15 6.11
CA VAL A 26 7.84 -3.56 5.86
C VAL A 26 6.98 -3.55 7.13
N ARG A 27 6.96 -4.64 7.91
CA ARG A 27 6.20 -4.69 9.17
C ARG A 27 6.68 -3.66 10.17
N GLU A 28 7.99 -3.48 10.30
CA GLU A 28 8.55 -2.49 11.22
C GLU A 28 8.24 -1.06 10.78
N LEU A 29 8.36 -0.75 9.49
CA LEU A 29 7.98 0.55 8.94
C LEU A 29 6.50 0.85 9.16
N LEU A 30 5.62 -0.15 9.01
CA LEU A 30 4.19 0.00 9.31
C LEU A 30 3.95 0.23 10.81
N LYS A 31 4.65 -0.51 11.68
CA LYS A 31 4.54 -0.34 13.14
C LYS A 31 4.99 1.04 13.59
N LEU A 32 6.13 1.51 13.07
CA LEU A 32 6.64 2.87 13.29
C LEU A 32 5.64 3.90 12.79
N GLY A 33 5.16 3.74 11.56
CA GLY A 33 4.14 4.61 10.96
C GLY A 33 2.89 4.72 11.82
N LEU A 34 2.35 3.59 12.31
CA LEU A 34 1.17 3.55 13.18
C LEU A 34 1.41 4.16 14.56
N ALA A 35 2.62 4.02 15.10
CA ALA A 35 2.98 4.63 16.39
C ALA A 35 3.18 6.15 16.26
N THR A 36 3.67 6.62 15.09
CA THR A 36 3.94 8.05 14.85
C THR A 36 2.75 8.82 14.28
N ALA A 37 1.90 8.15 13.49
CA ALA A 37 0.74 8.76 12.90
C ALA A 37 -0.43 8.63 13.88
N ALA A 38 -0.91 9.77 14.40
CA ALA A 38 -2.26 9.85 14.93
C ALA A 38 -3.25 9.66 13.77
N VAL A 39 -3.41 8.42 13.30
CA VAL A 39 -4.40 8.09 12.28
C VAL A 39 -5.75 8.05 12.97
N ASP A 40 -6.33 9.23 13.15
CA ASP A 40 -7.73 9.35 13.54
C ASP A 40 -8.58 9.12 12.28
N ALA A 41 -8.62 7.86 11.83
CA ALA A 41 -9.56 7.45 10.80
C ALA A 41 -10.94 7.38 11.48
N GLY A 42 -11.65 8.52 11.48
CA GLY A 42 -13.04 8.59 11.93
C GLY A 42 -13.91 7.52 11.25
N ALA A 43 -15.06 7.21 11.84
CA ALA A 43 -15.98 6.23 11.27
C ALA A 43 -16.34 6.57 9.81
N ASN A 44 -16.37 5.57 8.93
CA ASN A 44 -16.67 5.66 7.48
C ASN A 44 -15.59 6.28 6.57
N VAL A 45 -14.32 6.36 6.97
CA VAL A 45 -13.25 6.74 6.03
C VAL A 45 -12.93 5.60 5.06
N LYS A 46 -13.04 5.86 3.75
CA LYS A 46 -12.71 4.88 2.70
C LYS A 46 -11.22 4.53 2.72
N SER A 47 -10.90 3.24 2.68
CA SER A 47 -9.51 2.73 2.63
C SER A 47 -8.74 3.22 1.40
N SER A 48 -9.43 3.55 0.30
CA SER A 48 -8.83 4.15 -0.90
C SER A 48 -8.16 5.50 -0.62
N ARG A 49 -8.58 6.22 0.42
CA ARG A 49 -7.98 7.50 0.83
C ARG A 49 -6.61 7.35 1.48
N PHE A 50 -6.27 6.15 1.93
CA PHE A 50 -4.97 5.81 2.53
C PHE A 50 -4.09 4.96 1.59
N GLY A 51 -4.51 4.80 0.33
CA GLY A 51 -3.74 4.04 -0.66
C GLY A 51 -2.43 4.74 -1.00
N VAL A 52 -1.32 4.00 -0.92
CA VAL A 52 0.03 4.49 -1.28
C VAL A 52 0.19 4.59 -2.81
N PHE A 53 -0.59 3.82 -3.56
CA PHE A 53 -0.63 3.94 -5.02
C PHE A 53 -1.62 5.02 -5.40
N GLY A 54 -1.24 5.93 -6.30
CA GLY A 54 -2.09 6.96 -6.91
C GLY A 54 -3.23 6.36 -7.75
N ARG A 55 -4.07 5.57 -7.12
CA ARG A 55 -5.32 5.06 -7.66
C ARG A 55 -6.37 6.11 -7.36
N GLY A 56 -7.02 6.61 -8.41
CA GLY A 56 -8.16 7.50 -8.29
C GLY A 56 -9.28 6.90 -7.42
N PRO A 57 -10.32 7.69 -7.13
CA PRO A 57 -11.41 7.30 -6.22
C PRO A 57 -12.08 5.96 -6.56
N ASP A 58 -11.93 5.48 -7.79
CA ASP A 58 -12.55 4.27 -8.37
C ASP A 58 -11.77 2.97 -8.14
N GLY A 59 -10.93 2.93 -7.10
CA GLY A 59 -10.15 1.75 -6.73
C GLY A 59 -10.95 0.44 -6.81
N HIS A 60 -10.47 -0.47 -7.67
CA HIS A 60 -10.96 -1.83 -7.95
C HIS A 60 -12.21 -1.98 -8.84
N THR A 61 -12.89 -0.91 -9.25
CA THR A 61 -14.00 -0.99 -10.20
C THR A 61 -13.50 -0.79 -11.62
N GLN A 62 -12.68 -1.73 -12.13
CA GLN A 62 -12.61 -1.87 -13.57
C GLN A 62 -13.90 -2.58 -14.00
N PRO A 63 -14.79 -1.96 -14.79
CA PRO A 63 -15.93 -2.66 -15.34
C PRO A 63 -15.40 -3.82 -16.18
N HIS A 64 -15.81 -5.03 -15.83
CA HIS A 64 -15.61 -6.22 -16.65
C HIS A 64 -16.22 -5.92 -18.03
N PRO A 65 -15.48 -5.99 -19.15
CA PRO A 65 -16.09 -5.78 -20.46
C PRO A 65 -17.15 -6.86 -20.65
N GLU A 66 -18.39 -6.43 -20.86
CA GLU A 66 -19.53 -7.32 -21.05
C GLU A 66 -19.23 -8.31 -22.17
N ARG A 67 -19.38 -9.61 -21.87
CA ARG A 67 -19.31 -10.66 -22.86
C ARG A 67 -20.52 -10.46 -23.77
N GLY A 68 -20.27 -10.12 -25.03
CA GLY A 68 -21.29 -9.91 -26.04
C GLY A 68 -22.30 -11.05 -26.06
N SER A 69 -23.57 -10.67 -26.06
CA SER A 69 -24.69 -11.51 -26.46
C SER A 69 -24.50 -11.89 -27.93
N GLU A 70 -24.32 -13.18 -28.20
CA GLU A 70 -24.36 -13.76 -29.55
C GLU A 70 -25.83 -14.11 -29.85
N ASP A 71 -26.35 -13.55 -30.96
CA ASP A 71 -27.63 -13.86 -31.61
C ASP A 71 -27.65 -15.29 -32.20
#